data_AF-A0A0A2W2W1-F1
#
_entry.id   AF-A0A0A2W2W1-F1
#
_cell.length_a   1.000
_cell.length_b   1.000
_cell.length_c   1.000
_cell.angle_alpha   90.00
_cell.angle_beta   90.00
_cell.angle_gamma   90.00
#
_symmetry.space_group_name_H-M   'P 1'
#
loop_
_entity.id
_entity.type
_entity.pdbx_description
1 polymer ?
#
loop_
_entity_poly.entity_id
_entity_poly.type
_entity_poly.pdbx_seq_one_letter_code
_entity_poly.pdbx_strand_id
1 'polypeptide(L)'
;MSKYWPLLLLPTSRFFQGSVGVLKQPLHILKEHHAAPDDWTRIGQADPDYQFPLHIGVKHGNFAGLEKRLFEISDPLHHSYGAHLSAEQVDAFIAPADEALTKLHAWLGAHGIGRDQLQYSPAKDWVSIPNMTVSVAESLLKANYHLYRRDKSDVIRSEQWSLPADVHDIIDTIHPTNAFFSIRGRDSHETNHLKRPTETLNDYAKDVPDGLAILNGIDVANPPLDITPEQACNTTAITPLCLRVLYGTLDYTAQATEKNTMALCNFAGEFNNRTDARQFLQTYRPDAAAAADTFGITEIAGGMRSFSWAWAIRHP
;
A
#
# COMPACT_ATOMS: atom_id res chain seq x y z
N MET A 1 -61.81 -24.83 -74.39
CA MET A 1 -60.34 -24.66 -74.59
C MET A 1 -59.74 -24.30 -73.24
N SER A 2 -58.89 -25.17 -72.73
CA SER A 2 -58.31 -25.18 -71.38
C SER A 2 -57.09 -24.27 -71.29
N LYS A 3 -56.97 -23.48 -70.21
CA LYS A 3 -55.69 -23.01 -69.65
C LYS A 3 -55.83 -22.80 -68.14
N TYR A 4 -55.29 -23.71 -67.34
CA TYR A 4 -54.85 -23.47 -65.96
C TYR A 4 -53.37 -23.81 -65.87
N TRP A 5 -52.59 -22.92 -65.28
CA TRP A 5 -51.15 -23.07 -65.00
C TRP A 5 -50.97 -22.92 -63.49
N PRO A 6 -50.31 -23.85 -62.77
CA PRO A 6 -49.99 -23.62 -61.37
C PRO A 6 -48.59 -23.00 -61.24
N LEU A 7 -48.52 -21.91 -60.46
CA LEU A 7 -47.28 -21.31 -59.97
C LEU A 7 -46.75 -22.16 -58.81
N LEU A 8 -45.57 -22.76 -58.97
CA LEU A 8 -44.77 -23.36 -57.90
C LEU A 8 -43.86 -22.27 -57.32
N LEU A 9 -44.09 -21.88 -56.06
CA LEU A 9 -43.15 -21.09 -55.27
C LEU A 9 -42.26 -22.04 -54.46
N LEU A 10 -40.96 -22.04 -54.73
CA LEU A 10 -39.94 -22.70 -53.91
C LEU A 10 -39.34 -21.65 -52.94
N PRO A 11 -39.34 -21.88 -51.62
CA PRO A 11 -38.54 -21.07 -50.70
C PRO A 11 -37.14 -21.70 -50.60
N THR A 12 -36.13 -21.03 -51.16
CA THR A 12 -34.73 -21.39 -50.88
C THR A 12 -34.27 -20.68 -49.60
N SER A 13 -34.51 -21.33 -48.46
CA SER A 13 -33.92 -20.90 -47.19
C SER A 13 -32.51 -21.51 -47.08
N ARG A 14 -31.48 -20.72 -47.44
CA ARG A 14 -30.09 -21.04 -47.09
C ARG A 14 -29.87 -20.66 -45.63
N PHE A 15 -29.91 -21.65 -44.74
CA PHE A 15 -29.36 -21.50 -43.39
C PHE A 15 -27.83 -21.50 -43.50
N PHE A 16 -27.22 -20.33 -43.33
CA PHE A 16 -25.80 -20.25 -42.99
C PHE A 16 -25.63 -20.76 -41.56
N GLN A 17 -25.24 -22.01 -41.43
CA GLN A 17 -24.83 -22.60 -40.17
C GLN A 17 -23.40 -22.12 -39.90
N GLY A 18 -23.27 -20.94 -39.32
CA GLY A 18 -22.00 -20.45 -38.79
C GLY A 18 -21.52 -21.41 -37.72
N SER A 19 -20.43 -22.11 -37.99
CA SER A 19 -19.68 -22.84 -36.97
C SER A 19 -19.25 -21.85 -35.90
N VAL A 20 -19.93 -21.85 -34.75
CA VAL A 20 -19.42 -21.23 -33.53
C VAL A 20 -18.17 -22.02 -33.16
N GLY A 21 -17.01 -21.50 -33.56
CA GLY A 21 -15.75 -22.01 -33.08
C GLY A 21 -15.78 -21.93 -31.56
N VAL A 22 -15.76 -23.09 -30.90
CA VAL A 22 -15.51 -23.18 -29.46
C VAL A 22 -14.12 -22.58 -29.26
N LEU A 23 -14.06 -21.30 -28.83
CA LEU A 23 -12.83 -20.70 -28.36
C LEU A 23 -12.37 -21.57 -27.20
N LYS A 24 -11.33 -22.38 -27.44
CA LYS A 24 -10.71 -23.23 -26.43
C LYS A 24 -10.24 -22.28 -25.33
N GLN A 25 -10.94 -22.28 -24.19
CA GLN A 25 -10.55 -21.41 -23.08
C GLN A 25 -9.10 -21.75 -22.72
N PRO A 26 -8.21 -20.75 -22.62
CA PRO A 26 -6.82 -21.01 -22.31
C PRO A 26 -6.74 -21.69 -20.94
N LEU A 27 -5.88 -22.70 -20.86
CA LEU A 27 -5.66 -23.45 -19.63
C LEU A 27 -5.20 -22.46 -18.54
N HIS A 28 -5.95 -22.38 -17.45
CA HIS A 28 -5.56 -21.63 -16.27
C HIS A 28 -4.75 -22.53 -15.33
N ILE A 29 -3.64 -21.99 -14.86
CA ILE A 29 -2.73 -22.63 -13.93
C ILE A 29 -2.83 -21.86 -12.62
N LEU A 30 -2.97 -22.58 -11.51
CA LEU A 30 -2.96 -21.98 -10.17
C LEU A 30 -1.69 -21.16 -10.00
N LYS A 31 -1.85 -19.89 -9.62
CA LYS A 31 -0.70 -19.00 -9.35
C LYS A 31 -0.36 -19.04 -7.87
N GLU A 32 -1.37 -18.95 -7.01
CA GLU A 32 -1.19 -18.92 -5.57
C GLU A 32 -2.46 -19.34 -4.84
N HIS A 33 -2.29 -19.91 -3.65
CA HIS A 33 -3.36 -20.21 -2.71
C HIS A 33 -2.90 -19.91 -1.28
N HIS A 34 -3.63 -19.04 -0.60
CA HIS A 34 -3.49 -18.75 0.81
C HIS A 34 -4.88 -18.72 1.45
N ALA A 35 -5.09 -19.63 2.41
CA ALA A 35 -6.31 -19.64 3.20
C ALA A 35 -6.46 -18.32 3.96
N ALA A 36 -7.71 -17.90 4.20
CA ALA A 36 -7.98 -16.78 5.07
C ALA A 36 -7.39 -17.07 6.48
N PRO A 37 -6.71 -16.10 7.11
CA PRO A 37 -6.23 -16.28 8.47
C PRO A 37 -7.38 -16.54 9.44
N ASP A 38 -7.11 -17.25 10.53
CA ASP A 38 -8.15 -17.71 11.49
C ASP A 38 -8.96 -16.56 12.14
N ASP A 39 -8.42 -15.34 12.15
CA ASP A 39 -9.12 -14.14 12.67
C ASP A 39 -10.09 -13.51 11.65
N TRP A 40 -10.20 -14.05 10.43
CA TRP A 40 -11.16 -13.62 9.42
C TRP A 40 -12.31 -14.60 9.25
N THR A 41 -13.55 -14.10 9.29
CA THR A 41 -14.75 -14.90 9.05
C THR A 41 -15.28 -14.68 7.65
N ARG A 42 -15.43 -15.74 6.87
CA ARG A 42 -16.12 -15.71 5.57
C ARG A 42 -17.63 -15.54 5.79
N ILE A 43 -18.18 -14.41 5.35
CA ILE A 43 -19.59 -14.07 5.52
C ILE A 43 -20.44 -14.65 4.38
N GLY A 44 -19.96 -14.56 3.14
CA GLY A 44 -20.71 -14.99 1.97
C GLY A 44 -20.00 -14.70 0.66
N GLN A 45 -20.66 -14.97 -0.46
CA GLN A 45 -20.18 -14.57 -1.78
C GLN A 45 -20.15 -13.04 -1.89
N ALA A 46 -19.14 -12.51 -2.57
CA ALA A 46 -19.09 -11.08 -2.87
C ALA A 46 -20.18 -10.74 -3.92
N ASP A 47 -20.70 -9.52 -3.85
CA ASP A 47 -21.63 -9.00 -4.84
C ASP A 47 -20.93 -8.95 -6.22
N PRO A 48 -21.45 -9.63 -7.26
CA PRO A 48 -20.83 -9.67 -8.59
C PRO A 48 -20.58 -8.29 -9.23
N ASP A 49 -21.36 -7.28 -8.84
CA ASP A 49 -21.30 -5.92 -9.39
C ASP A 49 -20.47 -4.97 -8.50
N TYR A 50 -20.00 -5.43 -7.34
CA TYR A 50 -19.13 -4.63 -6.47
C TYR A 50 -17.85 -4.27 -7.22
N GLN A 51 -17.52 -2.97 -7.19
CA GLN A 51 -16.35 -2.41 -7.85
C GLN A 51 -15.20 -2.18 -6.88
N PHE A 52 -14.01 -2.56 -7.29
CA PHE A 52 -12.77 -2.32 -6.54
C PHE A 52 -11.59 -2.07 -7.48
N PRO A 53 -10.55 -1.38 -7.02
CA PRO A 53 -9.31 -1.28 -7.79
C PRO A 53 -8.58 -2.63 -7.77
N LEU A 54 -8.28 -3.16 -8.96
CA LEU A 54 -7.43 -4.33 -9.13
C LEU A 54 -6.04 -3.89 -9.63
N HIS A 55 -4.99 -4.32 -8.95
CA HIS A 55 -3.60 -4.02 -9.23
C HIS A 55 -2.89 -5.27 -9.70
N ILE A 56 -2.13 -5.16 -10.79
CA ILE A 56 -1.38 -6.25 -11.39
C ILE A 56 0.10 -5.85 -11.34
N GLY A 57 0.89 -6.63 -10.61
CA GLY A 57 2.34 -6.55 -10.60
C GLY A 57 2.92 -7.39 -11.73
N VAL A 58 3.50 -6.73 -12.71
CA VAL A 58 4.19 -7.32 -13.86
C VAL A 58 5.65 -7.55 -13.46
N LYS A 59 6.17 -8.70 -13.85
CA LYS A 59 7.53 -9.11 -13.55
C LYS A 59 8.55 -8.09 -14.03
N HIS A 60 9.43 -7.70 -13.12
CA HIS A 60 10.48 -6.72 -13.38
C HIS A 60 11.47 -7.21 -14.42
N GLY A 61 11.95 -6.29 -15.27
CA GLY A 61 12.87 -6.61 -16.37
C GLY A 61 14.25 -7.06 -15.90
N ASN A 62 14.93 -6.24 -15.08
CA ASN A 62 16.30 -6.50 -14.62
C ASN A 62 16.45 -6.32 -13.09
N PHE A 63 15.62 -7.04 -12.32
CA PHE A 63 15.68 -7.01 -10.86
C PHE A 63 17.03 -7.48 -10.32
N ALA A 64 17.62 -8.52 -10.91
CA ALA A 64 18.95 -9.00 -10.52
C ALA A 64 20.05 -7.92 -10.70
N GLY A 65 19.94 -7.11 -11.76
CA GLY A 65 20.84 -5.97 -11.96
C GLY A 65 20.64 -4.87 -10.92
N LEU A 66 19.39 -4.58 -10.55
CA LEU A 66 19.07 -3.64 -9.47
C LEU A 66 19.63 -4.12 -8.12
N GLU A 67 19.41 -5.38 -7.77
CA GLU A 67 19.89 -6.00 -6.54
C GLU A 67 21.42 -5.97 -6.47
N LYS A 68 22.09 -6.37 -7.55
CA LYS A 68 23.55 -6.27 -7.64
C LYS A 68 24.02 -4.82 -7.40
N ARG A 69 23.38 -3.85 -8.05
CA ARG A 69 23.72 -2.43 -7.88
C ARG A 69 23.49 -1.95 -6.45
N LEU A 70 22.40 -2.38 -5.80
CA LEU A 70 22.12 -2.08 -4.40
C LEU A 70 23.27 -2.54 -3.50
N PHE A 71 23.74 -3.78 -3.64
CA PHE A 71 24.86 -4.28 -2.84
C PHE A 71 26.16 -3.50 -3.09
N GLU A 72 26.47 -3.16 -4.34
CA GLU A 72 27.66 -2.38 -4.70
C GLU A 72 27.67 -0.95 -4.11
N ILE A 73 26.51 -0.30 -3.99
CA ILE A 73 26.43 1.09 -3.48
C ILE A 73 26.24 1.14 -1.96
N SER A 74 25.86 0.03 -1.34
CA SER A 74 25.68 -0.10 0.11
C SER A 74 26.91 -0.67 0.82
N ASP A 75 27.87 -1.24 0.10
CA ASP A 75 29.14 -1.70 0.68
C ASP A 75 30.10 -0.51 0.93
N PRO A 76 30.43 -0.18 2.20
CA PRO A 76 31.33 0.93 2.52
C PRO A 76 32.77 0.76 2.02
N LEU A 77 33.17 -0.45 1.63
CA LEU A 77 34.50 -0.73 1.06
C LEU A 77 34.50 -0.69 -0.47
N HIS A 78 33.33 -0.65 -1.10
CA HIS A 78 33.22 -0.61 -2.54
C HIS A 78 33.37 0.83 -3.06
N HIS A 79 34.07 0.99 -4.19
CA HIS A 79 34.35 2.32 -4.78
C HIS A 79 33.08 3.10 -5.18
N SER A 80 31.94 2.42 -5.35
CA SER A 80 30.65 3.04 -5.65
C SER A 80 29.79 3.33 -4.40
N TYR A 81 30.33 3.18 -3.19
CA TYR A 81 29.58 3.44 -1.96
C TYR A 81 28.91 4.81 -1.98
N GLY A 82 27.62 4.86 -1.65
CA GLY A 82 26.82 6.10 -1.61
C GLY A 82 26.42 6.66 -2.98
N ALA A 83 26.80 6.03 -4.09
CA ALA A 83 26.39 6.44 -5.44
C ALA A 83 24.98 5.92 -5.79
N HIS A 84 23.99 6.39 -5.03
CA HIS A 84 22.58 6.03 -5.16
C HIS A 84 22.01 6.34 -6.55
N LEU A 85 21.03 5.53 -6.96
CA LEU A 85 20.32 5.71 -8.23
C LEU A 85 19.24 6.80 -8.10
N SER A 86 18.99 7.52 -9.20
CA SER A 86 17.78 8.33 -9.33
C SER A 86 16.54 7.44 -9.49
N ALA A 87 15.35 8.01 -9.29
CA ALA A 87 14.09 7.28 -9.50
C ALA A 87 13.98 6.74 -10.93
N GLU A 88 14.35 7.52 -11.93
CA GLU A 88 14.31 7.13 -13.35
C GLU A 88 15.30 6.01 -13.66
N GLN A 89 16.45 6.00 -12.98
CA GLN A 89 17.41 4.89 -13.12
C GLN A 89 16.85 3.60 -12.52
N VAL A 90 16.18 3.67 -11.36
CA VAL A 90 15.48 2.51 -10.77
C VAL A 90 14.37 2.04 -11.70
N ASP A 91 13.55 2.96 -12.22
CA ASP A 91 12.47 2.66 -13.17
C ASP A 91 13.01 1.91 -14.39
N ALA A 92 14.16 2.33 -14.93
CA ALA A 92 14.79 1.66 -16.06
C ALA A 92 15.26 0.22 -15.74
N PHE A 93 15.64 -0.08 -14.50
CA PHE A 93 15.98 -1.45 -14.09
C PHE A 93 14.73 -2.34 -13.98
N ILE A 94 13.65 -1.81 -13.41
CA ILE A 94 12.48 -2.62 -13.07
C ILE A 94 11.42 -2.65 -14.16
N ALA A 95 11.49 -1.76 -15.14
CA ALA A 95 10.56 -1.72 -16.27
C ALA A 95 10.38 -3.10 -16.91
N PRO A 96 9.15 -3.61 -17.04
CA PRO A 96 8.90 -4.89 -17.69
C PRO A 96 9.29 -4.88 -19.17
N ALA A 97 9.57 -6.05 -19.73
CA ALA A 97 9.80 -6.18 -21.17
C ALA A 97 8.54 -5.80 -21.98
N ASP A 98 8.72 -5.15 -23.13
CA ASP A 98 7.61 -4.74 -24.01
C ASP A 98 6.75 -5.94 -24.47
N GLU A 99 7.35 -7.12 -24.60
CA GLU A 99 6.64 -8.36 -24.92
C GLU A 99 5.67 -8.75 -23.78
N ALA A 100 6.11 -8.61 -22.52
CA ALA A 100 5.26 -8.88 -21.36
C ALA A 100 4.05 -7.93 -21.33
N LEU A 101 4.27 -6.62 -21.57
CA LEU A 101 3.17 -5.65 -21.64
C LEU A 101 2.21 -5.95 -22.79
N THR A 102 2.72 -6.35 -23.96
CA THR A 102 1.89 -6.79 -25.09
C THR A 102 1.00 -7.98 -24.72
N LYS A 103 1.56 -9.02 -24.07
CA LYS A 103 0.80 -10.19 -23.63
C LYS A 103 -0.25 -9.83 -22.58
N LEU A 104 0.12 -8.99 -21.61
CA LEU A 104 -0.80 -8.47 -20.60
C LEU A 104 -1.99 -7.74 -21.25
N HIS A 105 -1.74 -6.82 -22.18
CA HIS A 105 -2.82 -6.08 -22.86
C HIS A 105 -3.71 -6.98 -23.71
N ALA A 106 -3.15 -7.98 -24.39
CA ALA A 106 -3.93 -8.94 -25.15
C ALA A 106 -4.86 -9.76 -24.25
N TRP A 107 -4.34 -10.23 -23.10
CA TRP A 107 -5.12 -10.98 -22.11
C TRP A 107 -6.25 -10.15 -21.48
N LEU A 108 -5.94 -8.92 -21.07
CA LEU A 108 -6.93 -7.98 -20.53
C LEU A 108 -7.98 -7.60 -21.59
N GLY A 109 -7.56 -7.33 -22.82
CA GLY A 109 -8.45 -7.00 -23.93
C GLY A 109 -9.42 -8.14 -24.29
N ALA A 110 -8.99 -9.40 -24.16
CA ALA A 110 -9.86 -10.56 -24.33
C ALA A 110 -11.00 -10.64 -23.30
N HIS A 111 -10.88 -9.94 -22.18
CA HIS A 111 -11.91 -9.79 -21.14
C HIS A 111 -12.63 -8.44 -21.19
N GLY A 112 -12.47 -7.68 -22.28
CA GLY A 112 -13.14 -6.38 -22.47
C GLY A 112 -12.50 -5.22 -21.70
N ILE A 113 -11.31 -5.41 -21.13
CA ILE A 113 -10.59 -4.37 -20.39
C ILE A 113 -9.68 -3.63 -21.38
N GLY A 114 -10.10 -2.42 -21.75
CA GLY A 114 -9.38 -1.55 -22.70
C GLY A 114 -8.19 -0.84 -22.06
N ARG A 115 -7.25 -0.36 -22.90
CA ARG A 115 -6.06 0.38 -22.43
C ARG A 115 -6.40 1.70 -21.75
N ASP A 116 -7.53 2.30 -22.11
CA ASP A 116 -8.10 3.53 -21.54
C ASP A 116 -8.55 3.36 -20.09
N GLN A 117 -8.78 2.12 -19.64
CA GLN A 117 -9.16 1.79 -18.26
C GLN A 117 -7.95 1.53 -17.36
N LEU A 118 -6.74 1.54 -17.91
CA LEU A 118 -5.51 1.17 -17.21
C LEU A 118 -4.75 2.41 -16.73
N GLN A 119 -4.25 2.35 -15.50
CA GLN A 119 -3.30 3.31 -14.94
C GLN A 119 -1.96 2.61 -14.69
N TYR A 120 -0.86 3.33 -14.88
CA TYR A 120 0.50 2.77 -14.79
C TYR A 120 1.33 3.52 -13.76
N SER A 121 2.16 2.78 -13.06
CA SER A 121 3.36 3.30 -12.40
C SER A 121 4.35 3.87 -13.44
N PRO A 122 5.31 4.73 -13.03
CA PRO A 122 6.35 5.25 -13.91
C PRO A 122 7.11 4.17 -14.70
N ALA A 123 7.53 3.10 -14.03
CA ALA A 123 8.19 1.96 -14.65
C ALA A 123 7.25 1.00 -15.41
N LYS A 124 5.93 1.17 -15.27
CA LYS A 124 4.88 0.27 -15.81
C LYS A 124 4.92 -1.16 -15.25
N ASP A 125 5.64 -1.38 -14.17
CA ASP A 125 5.66 -2.66 -13.44
C ASP A 125 4.36 -2.88 -12.67
N TRP A 126 3.71 -1.81 -12.23
CA TRP A 126 2.32 -1.85 -11.73
C TRP A 126 1.32 -1.33 -12.74
N VAL A 127 0.29 -2.14 -13.02
CA VAL A 127 -0.89 -1.79 -13.83
C VAL A 127 -2.14 -1.85 -12.95
N SER A 128 -2.87 -0.75 -12.85
CA SER A 128 -4.07 -0.64 -12.02
C SER A 128 -5.32 -0.48 -12.88
N ILE A 129 -6.38 -1.18 -12.48
CA ILE A 129 -7.72 -1.15 -13.09
C ILE A 129 -8.66 -0.60 -12.00
N PRO A 130 -8.98 0.71 -12.02
CA PRO A 130 -9.66 1.36 -10.89
C PRO A 130 -11.07 0.82 -10.59
N ASN A 131 -11.80 0.40 -11.62
CA ASN A 131 -13.23 0.05 -11.53
C ASN A 131 -13.46 -1.41 -11.95
N MET A 132 -12.71 -2.35 -11.39
CA MET A 132 -12.90 -3.78 -11.67
C MET A 132 -14.14 -4.30 -10.92
N THR A 133 -15.03 -5.03 -11.60
CA THR A 133 -16.13 -5.73 -10.92
C THR A 133 -15.70 -7.12 -10.46
N VAL A 134 -16.32 -7.62 -9.39
CA VAL A 134 -16.10 -8.99 -8.89
C VAL A 134 -16.32 -10.02 -10.00
N SER A 135 -17.41 -9.92 -10.75
CA SER A 135 -17.74 -10.84 -11.85
C SER A 135 -16.65 -10.94 -12.92
N VAL A 136 -16.09 -9.80 -13.33
CA VAL A 136 -15.00 -9.77 -14.33
C VAL A 136 -13.70 -10.30 -13.72
N ALA A 137 -13.38 -9.94 -12.47
CA ALA A 137 -12.20 -10.44 -11.78
C ALA A 137 -12.22 -11.97 -11.58
N GLU A 138 -13.36 -12.54 -11.18
CA GLU A 138 -13.53 -14.00 -11.05
C GLU A 138 -13.32 -14.72 -12.38
N SER A 139 -13.86 -14.16 -13.46
CA SER A 139 -13.67 -14.71 -14.81
C SER A 139 -12.21 -14.64 -15.27
N LEU A 140 -11.58 -13.47 -15.07
CA LEU A 140 -10.20 -13.15 -15.46
C LEU A 140 -9.18 -14.04 -14.74
N LEU A 141 -9.41 -14.31 -13.45
CA LEU A 141 -8.46 -14.97 -12.56
C LEU A 141 -8.86 -16.41 -12.20
N LYS A 142 -9.99 -16.91 -12.70
CA LYS A 142 -10.61 -18.17 -12.24
C LYS A 142 -10.56 -18.30 -10.72
N ALA A 143 -11.00 -17.23 -10.05
CA ALA A 143 -11.00 -17.08 -8.60
C ALA A 143 -12.44 -17.02 -8.10
N ASN A 144 -12.63 -17.18 -6.77
CA ASN A 144 -13.93 -17.02 -6.12
C ASN A 144 -13.81 -15.98 -5.00
N TYR A 145 -14.37 -14.80 -5.21
CA TYR A 145 -14.32 -13.72 -4.24
C TYR A 145 -15.45 -13.85 -3.22
N HIS A 146 -15.09 -13.59 -1.98
CA HIS A 146 -16.00 -13.65 -0.84
C HIS A 146 -15.84 -12.39 -0.01
N LEU A 147 -16.94 -12.04 0.68
CA LEU A 147 -16.91 -11.06 1.75
C LEU A 147 -16.35 -11.72 3.01
N TYR A 148 -15.26 -11.16 3.52
CA TYR A 148 -14.66 -11.53 4.79
C TYR A 148 -14.80 -10.39 5.78
N ARG A 149 -15.08 -10.74 7.03
CA ARG A 149 -15.21 -9.80 8.14
C ARG A 149 -14.23 -10.15 9.24
N ARG A 150 -13.58 -9.11 9.77
CA ARG A 150 -12.81 -9.16 11.01
C ARG A 150 -13.10 -7.89 11.79
N ASP A 151 -13.55 -8.03 13.03
CA ASP A 151 -13.99 -6.93 13.88
C ASP A 151 -15.03 -6.04 13.18
N LYS A 152 -14.67 -4.77 12.91
CA LYS A 152 -15.48 -3.79 12.18
C LYS A 152 -15.04 -3.60 10.71
N SER A 153 -14.11 -4.43 10.23
CA SER A 153 -13.55 -4.34 8.88
C SER A 153 -14.10 -5.42 7.98
N ASP A 154 -14.60 -4.99 6.82
CA ASP A 154 -15.08 -5.86 5.74
C ASP A 154 -14.13 -5.77 4.55
N VAL A 155 -13.75 -6.91 3.98
CA VAL A 155 -12.88 -6.98 2.78
C VAL A 155 -13.41 -8.02 1.80
N ILE A 156 -13.21 -7.76 0.52
CA ILE A 156 -13.51 -8.72 -0.55
C ILE A 156 -12.20 -9.36 -1.01
N ARG A 157 -12.11 -10.69 -0.86
CA ARG A 157 -10.88 -11.47 -1.09
C ARG A 157 -11.20 -12.83 -1.69
N SER A 158 -10.20 -13.44 -2.30
CA SER A 158 -10.24 -14.82 -2.78
C SER A 158 -9.03 -15.57 -2.27
N GLU A 159 -9.20 -16.77 -1.73
CA GLU A 159 -8.09 -17.56 -1.16
C GLU A 159 -7.15 -18.12 -2.24
N GLN A 160 -7.64 -18.26 -3.48
CA GLN A 160 -6.85 -18.76 -4.61
C GLN A 160 -7.19 -18.02 -5.89
N TRP A 161 -6.20 -17.94 -6.76
CA TRP A 161 -6.35 -17.36 -8.08
C TRP A 161 -5.40 -18.04 -9.06
N SER A 162 -5.80 -18.03 -10.33
CA SER A 162 -5.11 -18.71 -11.42
C SER A 162 -4.93 -17.76 -12.59
N LEU A 163 -4.00 -18.09 -13.47
CA LEU A 163 -3.73 -17.32 -14.68
C LEU A 163 -3.64 -18.22 -15.90
N PRO A 164 -4.00 -17.74 -17.10
CA PRO A 164 -3.63 -18.41 -18.33
C PRO A 164 -2.13 -18.67 -18.41
N ALA A 165 -1.73 -19.81 -18.97
CA ALA A 165 -0.32 -20.17 -19.14
C ALA A 165 0.52 -19.04 -19.78
N ASP A 166 -0.04 -18.33 -20.77
CA ASP A 166 0.66 -17.29 -21.53
C ASP A 166 1.05 -16.06 -20.69
N VAL A 167 0.34 -15.79 -19.60
CA VAL A 167 0.61 -14.64 -18.71
C VAL A 167 1.11 -15.05 -17.33
N HIS A 168 1.19 -16.36 -17.05
CA HIS A 168 1.57 -16.87 -15.73
C HIS A 168 2.99 -16.46 -15.34
N ASP A 169 3.94 -16.48 -16.29
CA ASP A 169 5.36 -16.18 -16.05
C ASP A 169 5.68 -14.67 -16.01
N ILE A 170 4.80 -13.83 -16.54
CA ILE A 170 5.01 -12.37 -16.64
C ILE A 170 4.30 -11.58 -15.54
N ILE A 171 3.35 -12.20 -14.84
CA ILE A 171 2.65 -11.60 -13.71
C ILE A 171 3.22 -12.19 -12.43
N ASP A 172 3.71 -11.34 -11.53
CA ASP A 172 4.22 -11.78 -10.23
C ASP A 172 3.08 -11.82 -9.21
N THR A 173 2.25 -10.79 -9.16
CA THR A 173 1.16 -10.70 -8.19
C THR A 173 -0.07 -9.96 -8.74
N ILE A 174 -1.24 -10.24 -8.16
CA ILE A 174 -2.47 -9.49 -8.40
C ILE A 174 -3.13 -9.21 -7.05
N HIS A 175 -3.49 -7.97 -6.78
CA HIS A 175 -4.13 -7.55 -5.54
C HIS A 175 -5.33 -6.62 -5.78
N PRO A 176 -6.38 -6.66 -4.94
CA PRO A 176 -6.57 -7.61 -3.84
C PRO A 176 -6.99 -8.99 -4.35
N THR A 177 -6.38 -10.05 -3.83
CA THR A 177 -6.78 -11.46 -4.07
C THR A 177 -6.79 -12.19 -2.73
N ASN A 178 -5.71 -12.87 -2.38
CA ASN A 178 -5.52 -13.70 -1.18
C ASN A 178 -4.74 -12.97 -0.06
N ALA A 179 -4.42 -11.70 -0.26
CA ALA A 179 -3.72 -10.87 0.71
C ALA A 179 -4.71 -10.31 1.77
N PHE A 180 -4.73 -10.92 2.95
CA PHE A 180 -5.52 -10.50 4.11
C PHE A 180 -4.79 -9.49 5.03
N PHE A 181 -3.98 -8.61 4.44
CA PHE A 181 -3.31 -7.55 5.20
C PHE A 181 -4.35 -6.56 5.73
N SER A 182 -4.36 -6.37 7.05
CA SER A 182 -5.01 -5.24 7.67
C SER A 182 -4.16 -4.81 8.84
N ILE A 183 -3.79 -3.54 8.81
CA ILE A 183 -2.89 -2.94 9.78
C ILE A 183 -3.71 -2.70 11.04
N ARG A 184 -3.31 -3.40 12.10
CA ARG A 184 -3.96 -3.30 13.41
C ARG A 184 -3.62 -1.94 14.00
N GLY A 185 -4.63 -1.08 14.19
CA GLY A 185 -4.55 -0.11 15.26
C GLY A 185 -4.46 -0.87 16.58
N ARG A 186 -3.63 -0.43 17.54
CA ARG A 186 -3.77 -0.95 18.89
C ARG A 186 -5.09 -0.45 19.43
N ASP A 187 -6.13 -1.28 19.41
CA ASP A 187 -7.28 -1.03 20.25
C ASP A 187 -6.81 -1.17 21.71
N SER A 188 -6.76 -0.05 22.41
CA SER A 188 -6.55 -0.01 23.87
C SER A 188 -7.65 -0.79 24.63
N HIS A 189 -8.71 -1.21 23.95
CA HIS A 189 -9.82 -1.99 24.46
C HIS A 189 -9.76 -3.49 24.16
N GLU A 190 -8.68 -4.03 23.56
CA GLU A 190 -8.52 -5.48 23.50
C GLU A 190 -8.34 -6.01 24.92
N THR A 191 -9.44 -6.48 25.50
CA THR A 191 -9.52 -7.11 26.82
C THR A 191 -8.85 -8.49 26.73
N ASN A 192 -7.54 -8.50 26.59
CA ASN A 192 -6.78 -9.70 26.83
C ASN A 192 -6.87 -9.98 28.33
N HIS A 193 -7.64 -11.00 28.70
CA HIS A 193 -7.92 -11.44 30.06
C HIS A 193 -6.67 -11.90 30.84
N LEU A 194 -5.48 -11.79 30.26
CA LEU A 194 -4.21 -11.91 30.96
C LEU A 194 -3.83 -10.55 31.54
N LYS A 195 -4.30 -10.29 32.77
CA LYS A 195 -3.86 -9.26 33.74
C LYS A 195 -2.69 -8.39 33.26
N ARG A 196 -2.96 -7.47 32.34
CA ARG A 196 -2.09 -6.33 32.13
C ARG A 196 -2.36 -5.40 33.31
N PRO A 197 -1.34 -4.83 33.98
CA PRO A 197 -1.57 -3.83 35.01
C PRO A 197 -2.54 -2.79 34.45
N THR A 198 -3.60 -2.49 35.19
CA THR A 198 -4.62 -1.47 34.90
C THR A 198 -4.05 -0.05 34.79
N GLU A 199 -2.75 0.09 34.98
CA GLU A 199 -1.99 1.31 34.87
C GLU A 199 -1.23 1.28 33.54
N THR A 200 -1.72 2.06 32.60
CA THR A 200 -0.99 2.41 31.39
C THR A 200 0.16 3.34 31.74
N LEU A 201 1.24 3.36 30.94
CA LEU A 201 2.33 4.33 31.11
C LEU A 201 1.84 5.79 31.11
N ASN A 202 0.66 6.05 30.52
CA ASN A 202 0.01 7.36 30.54
C ASN A 202 -0.54 7.72 31.92
N ASP A 203 -0.93 6.75 32.75
CA ASP A 203 -1.39 7.00 34.12
C ASP A 203 -0.23 7.43 35.05
N TYR A 204 1.01 7.16 34.63
CA TYR A 204 2.24 7.63 35.27
C TYR A 204 2.75 8.96 34.70
N ALA A 205 2.24 9.40 33.56
CA ALA A 205 2.56 10.70 32.99
C ALA A 205 1.84 11.77 33.81
N LYS A 206 2.57 12.45 34.69
CA LYS A 206 2.02 13.62 35.40
C LYS A 206 1.91 14.79 34.43
N ASP A 207 0.74 15.41 34.36
CA ASP A 207 0.55 16.66 33.64
C ASP A 207 1.55 17.70 34.16
N VAL A 208 2.39 18.22 33.26
CA VAL A 208 3.30 19.32 33.56
C VAL A 208 2.48 20.61 33.46
N PRO A 209 2.48 21.49 34.48
CA PRO A 209 1.75 22.75 34.42
C PRO A 209 2.14 23.59 33.19
N ASP A 210 1.18 24.30 32.60
CA ASP A 210 1.42 25.20 31.47
C ASP A 210 2.34 26.36 31.87
N GLY A 211 3.43 26.55 31.12
CA GLY A 211 4.39 27.64 31.29
C GLY A 211 5.67 27.23 32.02
N LEU A 212 6.80 27.33 31.30
CA LEU A 212 8.14 26.79 31.65
C LEU A 212 8.10 25.29 31.97
N ALA A 213 8.44 24.48 30.97
CA ALA A 213 8.51 23.04 31.14
C ALA A 213 9.72 22.66 32.03
N ILE A 214 9.47 22.61 33.33
CA ILE A 214 10.42 22.10 34.30
C ILE A 214 10.18 20.60 34.44
N LEU A 215 11.13 19.78 33.98
CA LEU A 215 11.10 18.33 34.16
C LEU A 215 12.14 17.94 35.20
N ASN A 216 11.72 17.35 36.32
CA ASN A 216 12.60 16.98 37.43
C ASN A 216 13.50 18.14 37.94
N GLY A 217 12.99 19.38 37.91
CA GLY A 217 13.74 20.57 38.32
C GLY A 217 14.67 21.14 37.24
N ILE A 218 14.66 20.58 36.02
CA ILE A 218 15.47 21.03 34.89
C ILE A 218 14.59 21.86 33.95
N ASP A 219 15.04 23.08 33.63
CA ASP A 219 14.47 23.86 32.54
C ASP A 219 14.79 23.22 31.19
N VAL A 220 13.79 22.61 30.55
CA VAL A 220 13.99 21.94 29.25
C VAL A 220 14.21 22.93 28.11
N ALA A 221 13.88 24.22 28.29
CA ALA A 221 14.18 25.25 27.31
C ALA A 221 15.68 25.57 27.29
N ASN A 222 16.34 25.48 28.45
CA ASN A 222 17.77 25.76 28.62
C ASN A 222 18.44 24.73 29.56
N PRO A 223 18.53 23.45 29.14
CA PRO A 223 19.08 22.40 29.99
C PRO A 223 20.60 22.57 30.16
N PRO A 224 21.19 22.25 31.34
CA PRO A 224 22.63 22.24 31.53
C PRO A 224 23.31 21.26 30.57
N LEU A 225 24.43 21.67 29.95
CA LEU A 225 25.13 20.84 28.95
C LEU A 225 25.83 19.62 29.54
N ASP A 226 26.16 19.67 30.83
CA ASP A 226 26.85 18.61 31.60
C ASP A 226 25.89 17.66 32.33
N ILE A 227 24.59 17.76 32.05
CA ILE A 227 23.58 16.88 32.63
C ILE A 227 23.85 15.40 32.27
N THR A 228 23.71 14.53 33.27
CA THR A 228 23.89 13.08 33.11
C THR A 228 22.57 12.38 32.77
N PRO A 229 22.59 11.20 32.11
CA PRO A 229 21.39 10.41 31.87
C PRO A 229 20.61 10.11 33.15
N GLU A 230 21.28 9.87 34.28
CA GLU A 230 20.64 9.59 35.57
C GLU A 230 19.85 10.80 36.11
N GLN A 231 20.26 12.02 35.76
CA GLN A 231 19.55 13.25 36.10
C GLN A 231 18.43 13.58 35.11
N ALA A 232 18.65 13.32 33.82
CA ALA A 232 17.73 13.66 32.75
C ALA A 232 16.58 12.66 32.56
N CYS A 233 16.81 11.39 32.89
CA CYS A 233 15.89 10.29 32.59
C CYS A 233 15.04 9.91 33.81
N ASN A 234 13.76 9.60 33.56
CA ASN A 234 12.87 9.02 34.54
C ASN A 234 12.48 7.60 34.08
N THR A 235 12.61 6.60 34.95
CA THR A 235 12.25 5.21 34.64
C THR A 235 10.77 5.02 34.32
N THR A 236 9.90 5.94 34.75
CA THR A 236 8.46 5.88 34.47
C THR A 236 8.05 6.65 33.21
N ALA A 237 8.91 7.52 32.67
CA ALA A 237 8.60 8.35 31.50
C ALA A 237 9.87 8.73 30.72
N ILE A 238 9.99 8.23 29.48
CA ILE A 238 11.09 8.58 28.57
C ILE A 238 10.70 9.84 27.80
N THR A 239 11.49 10.90 27.95
CA THR A 239 11.25 12.21 27.32
C THR A 239 12.29 12.52 26.25
N PRO A 240 12.02 13.48 25.34
CA PRO A 240 13.03 13.99 24.42
C PRO A 240 14.32 14.47 25.10
N LEU A 241 14.24 15.10 26.29
CA LEU A 241 15.44 15.50 27.05
C LEU A 241 16.28 14.26 27.42
N CYS A 242 15.66 13.23 28.00
CA CYS A 242 16.34 11.99 28.35
C CYS A 242 17.04 11.36 27.13
N LEU A 243 16.34 11.25 25.98
CA LEU A 243 16.93 10.69 24.76
C LEU A 243 18.09 11.54 24.25
N ARG A 244 17.98 12.87 24.27
CA ARG A 244 19.05 13.76 23.83
C ARG A 244 20.30 13.65 24.68
N VAL A 245 20.14 13.54 25.99
CA VAL A 245 21.26 13.36 26.93
C VAL A 245 21.88 11.98 26.75
N LEU A 246 21.06 10.92 26.71
CA LEU A 246 21.52 9.54 26.54
C LEU A 246 22.33 9.35 25.25
N TYR A 247 21.91 9.98 24.15
CA TYR A 247 22.59 9.89 22.85
C TYR A 247 23.58 11.03 22.56
N GLY A 248 23.84 11.92 23.52
CA GLY A 248 24.83 13.00 23.35
C GLY A 248 24.46 14.02 22.26
N THR A 249 23.19 14.39 22.15
CA THR A 249 22.64 15.33 21.14
C THR A 249 22.00 16.57 21.77
N LEU A 250 22.38 16.91 22.99
CA LEU A 250 21.84 18.06 23.72
C LEU A 250 22.25 19.40 23.09
N ASP A 251 23.49 19.49 22.61
CA ASP A 251 24.07 20.65 21.93
C ASP A 251 24.11 20.50 20.39
N TYR A 252 23.61 19.38 19.88
CA TYR A 252 23.59 19.13 18.44
C TYR A 252 22.65 20.11 17.73
N THR A 253 23.22 20.81 16.74
CA THR A 253 22.48 21.67 15.82
C THR A 253 22.34 20.96 14.48
N ALA A 254 21.09 20.81 14.00
CA ALA A 254 20.82 20.16 12.73
C ALA A 254 21.55 20.85 11.57
N GLN A 255 22.24 20.05 10.75
CA GLN A 255 22.96 20.51 9.57
C GLN A 255 22.21 20.12 8.29
N ALA A 256 22.37 20.94 7.24
CA ALA A 256 21.80 20.72 5.91
C ALA A 256 20.28 20.50 5.91
N THR A 257 19.54 21.27 6.71
CA THR A 257 18.07 21.21 6.85
C THR A 257 17.32 21.47 5.53
N GLU A 258 17.93 22.21 4.61
CA GLU A 258 17.38 22.46 3.27
C GLU A 258 17.59 21.30 2.28
N LYS A 259 18.42 20.30 2.65
CA LYS A 259 18.76 19.15 1.80
C LYS A 259 18.25 17.83 2.36
N ASN A 260 18.32 17.68 3.68
CA ASN A 260 17.95 16.46 4.37
C ASN A 260 16.48 16.51 4.78
N THR A 261 15.71 15.51 4.34
CA THR A 261 14.31 15.35 4.69
C THR A 261 14.06 13.98 5.30
N MET A 262 13.07 13.89 6.18
CA MET A 262 12.60 12.65 6.78
C MET A 262 11.09 12.57 6.63
N ALA A 263 10.58 11.38 6.33
CA ALA A 263 9.14 11.14 6.23
C ALA A 263 8.71 10.11 7.28
N LEU A 264 7.53 10.32 7.86
CA LEU A 264 6.85 9.37 8.73
C LEU A 264 5.63 8.83 7.98
N CYS A 265 5.56 7.52 7.80
CA CYS A 265 4.40 6.85 7.21
C CYS A 265 3.64 6.11 8.31
N ASN A 266 2.34 6.41 8.45
CA ASN A 266 1.43 5.66 9.29
C ASN A 266 0.35 5.02 8.42
N PHE A 267 -0.06 3.82 8.83
CA PHE A 267 -1.05 3.01 8.13
C PHE A 267 -2.19 2.54 9.05
N ALA A 268 -2.18 2.92 10.33
CA ALA A 268 -3.20 2.57 11.32
C ALA A 268 -4.41 3.53 11.33
N GLY A 269 -4.54 4.39 10.31
CA GLY A 269 -5.61 5.40 10.23
C GLY A 269 -5.41 6.61 11.15
N GLU A 270 -4.24 6.74 11.77
CA GLU A 270 -3.88 7.89 12.61
C GLU A 270 -3.07 8.89 11.77
N PHE A 271 -3.34 10.18 11.97
CA PHE A 271 -2.69 11.27 11.23
C PHE A 271 -1.99 12.22 12.19
N ASN A 272 -0.98 12.92 11.68
CA ASN A 272 -0.23 13.90 12.47
C ASN A 272 -1.08 15.14 12.73
N ASN A 273 -1.55 15.28 13.97
CA ASN A 273 -2.25 16.48 14.43
C ASN A 273 -1.24 17.57 14.82
N ARG A 274 -1.30 18.71 14.13
CA ARG A 274 -0.40 19.85 14.39
C ARG A 274 -0.57 20.43 15.79
N THR A 275 -1.79 20.45 16.32
CA THR A 275 -2.07 20.95 17.67
C THR A 275 -1.39 20.07 18.72
N ASP A 276 -1.50 18.75 18.58
CA ASP A 276 -0.88 17.79 19.51
C ASP A 276 0.64 17.86 19.40
N ALA A 277 1.19 17.95 18.17
CA ALA A 277 2.62 18.13 17.95
C ALA A 277 3.14 19.44 18.58
N ARG A 278 2.38 20.54 18.43
CA ARG A 278 2.69 21.83 19.05
C ARG A 278 2.68 21.73 20.57
N GLN A 279 1.64 21.14 21.15
CA GLN A 279 1.54 20.93 22.59
C GLN A 279 2.72 20.09 23.11
N PHE A 280 3.00 18.97 22.45
CA PHE A 280 4.14 18.10 22.79
C PHE A 280 5.48 18.86 22.74
N LEU A 281 5.73 19.63 21.67
CA LEU A 281 6.98 20.38 21.56
C LEU A 281 7.04 21.54 22.56
N GLN A 282 5.94 22.24 22.84
CA GLN A 282 5.91 23.26 23.89
C GLN A 282 6.26 22.69 25.26
N THR A 283 5.87 21.45 25.54
CA THR A 283 6.20 20.77 26.81
C THR A 283 7.62 20.19 26.82
N TYR A 284 8.10 19.59 25.75
CA TYR A 284 9.33 18.79 25.81
C TYR A 284 10.52 19.34 25.02
N ARG A 285 10.27 20.25 24.07
CA ARG A 285 11.26 20.87 23.16
C ARG A 285 10.82 22.29 22.75
N PRO A 286 10.70 23.24 23.71
CA PRO A 286 10.09 24.56 23.45
C PRO A 286 10.79 25.34 22.32
N ASP A 287 12.11 25.17 22.21
CA ASP A 287 12.96 25.71 21.15
C ASP A 287 12.50 25.30 19.73
N ALA A 288 11.91 24.11 19.60
CA ALA A 288 11.43 23.55 18.34
C ALA A 288 9.92 23.70 18.15
N ALA A 289 9.17 24.30 19.09
CA ALA A 289 7.71 24.32 19.06
C ALA A 289 7.11 24.98 17.81
N ALA A 290 7.81 25.95 17.21
CA ALA A 290 7.39 26.56 15.94
C ALA A 290 7.37 25.57 14.77
N ALA A 291 8.20 24.52 14.81
CA ALA A 291 8.31 23.54 13.74
C ALA A 291 7.03 22.72 13.53
N ALA A 292 6.18 22.59 14.56
CA ALA A 292 4.87 21.93 14.46
C ALA A 292 3.96 22.53 13.37
N ASP A 293 4.13 23.80 13.04
CA ASP A 293 3.33 24.46 11.99
C ASP A 293 3.96 24.35 10.61
N THR A 294 5.17 23.81 10.49
CA THR A 294 5.95 23.89 9.23
C THR A 294 6.16 22.57 8.51
N PHE A 295 5.95 21.41 9.17
CA PHE A 295 6.16 20.13 8.49
C PHE A 295 5.12 19.91 7.37
N GLY A 296 5.57 19.36 6.24
CA GLY A 296 4.72 19.02 5.11
C GLY A 296 3.86 17.79 5.38
N ILE A 297 2.62 17.79 4.86
CA ILE A 297 1.76 16.60 4.86
C ILE A 297 1.48 16.25 3.41
N THR A 298 1.95 15.09 2.99
CA THR A 298 1.64 14.53 1.67
C THR A 298 0.61 13.42 1.86
N GLU A 299 -0.57 13.63 1.28
CA GLU A 299 -1.60 12.60 1.24
C GLU A 299 -1.30 11.59 0.13
N ILE A 300 -1.26 10.31 0.48
CA ILE A 300 -1.14 9.22 -0.47
C ILE A 300 -2.43 8.41 -0.40
N ALA A 301 -3.05 8.16 -1.56
CA ALA A 301 -4.21 7.30 -1.71
C ALA A 301 -5.40 7.62 -0.77
N GLY A 302 -5.67 8.91 -0.53
CA GLY A 302 -6.80 9.33 0.31
C GLY A 302 -6.56 9.19 1.82
N GLY A 303 -5.30 9.16 2.27
CA GLY A 303 -4.94 8.95 3.68
C GLY A 303 -5.55 9.92 4.71
N MET A 304 -6.11 11.06 4.30
CA MET A 304 -6.87 11.98 5.17
C MET A 304 -8.39 11.97 4.90
N ARG A 305 -8.84 11.34 3.81
CA ARG A 305 -10.25 11.17 3.46
C ARG A 305 -10.52 9.70 3.20
N SER A 306 -11.16 9.02 4.16
CA SER A 306 -11.84 7.76 3.83
C SER A 306 -12.72 8.04 2.61
N PHE A 307 -12.55 7.27 1.53
CA PHE A 307 -13.17 7.47 0.20
C PHE A 307 -12.44 8.41 -0.77
N SER A 308 -11.26 8.03 -1.27
CA SER A 308 -11.02 7.85 -2.72
C SER A 308 -9.59 7.39 -3.01
N TRP A 309 -9.47 6.34 -3.82
CA TRP A 309 -8.19 5.77 -4.24
C TRP A 309 -7.76 6.44 -5.54
N ALA A 310 -6.81 7.38 -5.47
CA ALA A 310 -6.12 7.89 -6.64
C ALA A 310 -4.63 8.07 -6.30
N TRP A 311 -3.78 7.36 -7.03
CA TRP A 311 -2.33 7.50 -6.96
C TRP A 311 -1.91 8.62 -7.91
N ALA A 312 -1.38 9.71 -7.36
CA ALA A 312 -0.53 10.64 -8.09
C ALA A 312 0.41 11.31 -7.10
N ILE A 313 1.63 10.78 -6.98
CA ILE A 313 2.74 11.57 -6.44
C ILE A 313 3.09 12.57 -7.54
N ARG A 314 2.55 13.79 -7.41
CA ARG A 314 3.03 14.92 -8.20
C ARG A 314 4.19 15.52 -7.44
N HIS A 315 5.42 15.27 -7.89
CA HIS A 315 6.56 16.03 -7.42
C HIS A 315 6.43 17.49 -7.93
N PRO A 316 6.90 18.47 -7.13
CA PRO A 316 6.90 19.89 -7.49
C PRO A 316 7.73 20.20 -8.75
#